data_AF-T0R6W6-F1
#
_entry.id   AF-T0R6W6-F1
#
_cell.length_a   1.000
_cell.length_b   1.000
_cell.length_c   1.000
_cell.angle_alpha   90.00
_cell.angle_beta   90.00
_cell.angle_gamma   90.00
#
_symmetry.space_group_name_H-M   'P 1'
#
loop_
_entity.id
_entity.type
_entity.pdbx_description
1 polymer ?
#
loop_
_entity_poly.entity_id
_entity_poly.type
_entity_poly.pdbx_seq_one_letter_code
_entity_poly.pdbx_strand_id
1 'polypeptide(L)'
;MLAIIAVIQILDYRKSKKVSSHLANLKMKIDSLSGVSDQISSTSSNLSEGAIEQAEQLHQTVSAMDQINATLRVNRDFTDESLRETTSCLEKVRAGQKVMSELGGAFSVIKDGNNEFEVSMSENTKEFDQIKNVISEISEKTKIINDIVFQTKLLSFNASVEAARAGEHGKGFAVVAEEVGNLANMSGEAAKEISAILESGLTTVNRIVDDTTNKVHTLIEMASRNIEVGSQSVEESMRTFNEIASTVDIVSAKIGEISRSTSEQAIGVEQISKAIYLLEQNNQRTTLVAKQAYQIASSLNDEFKELDESFESTYEEVTSGQKVTQVLADFKWDDKFLIGIDKVDEEHQELIEKINYLVLSLNDDDRSETMERFESLKNFTVFHFSEEEEFMRSINYPDYAAHKKIHENMLAKFGEYEGQLKSNTLDKKKFVAFLKNWLVSHILGVDTQYAKHSKLQSA
;
A
#
# COMPACT_ATOMS: atom_id res chain seq x y z
N MET A 1 -85.37 51.46 -28.22
CA MET A 1 -83.96 51.66 -28.64
C MET A 1 -83.04 51.93 -27.44
N LEU A 2 -83.33 52.94 -26.59
CA LEU A 2 -82.52 53.25 -25.39
C LEU A 2 -82.37 52.09 -24.38
N ALA A 3 -83.42 51.31 -24.12
CA ALA A 3 -83.34 50.15 -23.21
C ALA A 3 -82.43 49.03 -23.75
N ILE A 4 -82.37 48.84 -25.07
CA ILE A 4 -81.50 47.85 -25.71
C ILE A 4 -80.04 48.30 -25.63
N ILE A 5 -79.78 49.61 -25.84
CA ILE A 5 -78.45 50.21 -25.70
C ILE A 5 -77.96 50.09 -24.25
N ALA A 6 -78.81 50.37 -23.26
CA ALA A 6 -78.46 50.22 -21.85
C ALA A 6 -78.17 48.76 -21.46
N VAL A 7 -78.94 47.79 -21.98
CA VAL A 7 -78.69 46.36 -21.75
C VAL A 7 -77.38 45.92 -22.40
N ILE A 8 -77.07 46.37 -23.62
CA ILE A 8 -75.80 46.08 -24.31
C ILE A 8 -74.62 46.68 -23.52
N GLN A 9 -74.71 47.94 -23.10
CA GLN A 9 -73.67 48.59 -22.29
C GLN A 9 -73.46 47.88 -20.93
N ILE A 10 -74.53 47.42 -20.27
CA ILE A 10 -74.42 46.66 -19.02
C ILE A 10 -73.79 45.27 -19.27
N LEU A 11 -74.13 44.62 -20.37
CA LEU A 11 -73.56 43.32 -20.74
C LEU A 11 -72.08 43.44 -21.14
N ASP A 12 -71.70 44.48 -21.90
CA ASP A 12 -70.32 44.76 -22.26
C ASP A 12 -69.50 45.17 -21.04
N TYR A 13 -70.06 45.99 -20.15
CA TYR A 13 -69.42 46.33 -18.87
C TYR A 13 -69.20 45.09 -17.98
N ARG A 14 -70.19 44.19 -17.89
CA ARG A 14 -70.07 42.93 -17.13
C ARG A 14 -69.06 41.97 -17.76
N LYS A 15 -68.99 41.90 -19.09
CA LYS A 15 -68.00 41.09 -19.82
C LYS A 15 -66.60 41.64 -19.65
N SER A 16 -66.39 42.95 -19.87
CA SER A 16 -65.12 43.65 -19.65
C SER A 16 -64.63 43.44 -18.22
N LYS A 17 -65.49 43.63 -17.20
CA LYS A 17 -65.13 43.36 -15.80
C LYS A 17 -64.71 41.92 -15.52
N LYS A 18 -65.36 40.92 -16.15
CA LYS A 18 -64.95 39.50 -16.03
C LYS A 18 -63.62 39.25 -16.73
N VAL A 19 -63.41 39.80 -17.91
CA VAL A 19 -62.15 39.66 -18.67
C VAL A 19 -61.00 40.31 -17.90
N SER A 20 -61.18 41.53 -17.39
CA SER A 20 -60.19 42.19 -16.52
C SER A 20 -59.88 41.39 -15.25
N SER A 21 -60.85 40.69 -14.64
CA SER A 21 -60.56 39.84 -13.48
C SER A 21 -59.79 38.56 -13.83
N HIS A 22 -60.07 37.96 -14.99
CA HIS A 22 -59.31 36.80 -15.48
C HIS A 22 -57.90 37.21 -15.88
N LEU A 23 -57.77 38.39 -16.50
CA LEU A 23 -56.52 39.01 -16.82
C LEU A 23 -55.71 39.25 -15.52
N ALA A 24 -56.25 39.94 -14.52
CA ALA A 24 -55.55 40.15 -13.25
C ALA A 24 -55.11 38.84 -12.56
N ASN A 25 -55.91 37.76 -12.68
CA ASN A 25 -55.52 36.44 -12.17
C ASN A 25 -54.37 35.83 -12.98
N LEU A 26 -54.38 35.99 -14.30
CA LEU A 26 -53.31 35.55 -15.18
C LEU A 26 -52.00 36.28 -14.88
N LYS A 27 -52.03 37.61 -14.71
CA LYS A 27 -50.87 38.43 -14.30
C LYS A 27 -50.25 37.92 -13.00
N MET A 28 -51.06 37.69 -11.97
CA MET A 28 -50.57 37.10 -10.71
C MET A 28 -49.91 35.72 -10.90
N LYS A 29 -50.41 34.90 -11.82
CA LYS A 29 -49.79 33.60 -12.13
C LYS A 29 -48.48 33.75 -12.91
N ILE A 30 -48.39 34.72 -13.82
CA ILE A 30 -47.16 35.04 -14.56
C ILE A 30 -46.08 35.52 -13.58
N ASP A 31 -46.40 36.47 -12.70
CA ASP A 31 -45.48 36.98 -11.68
C ASP A 31 -45.00 35.84 -10.76
N SER A 32 -45.91 34.96 -10.34
CA SER A 32 -45.55 33.80 -9.52
C SER A 32 -44.65 32.81 -10.27
N LEU A 33 -44.87 32.59 -11.56
CA LEU A 33 -44.04 31.67 -12.36
C LEU A 33 -42.67 32.26 -12.69
N SER A 34 -42.59 33.57 -12.96
CA SER A 34 -41.32 34.30 -13.12
C SER A 34 -40.48 34.19 -11.85
N GLY A 35 -41.07 34.41 -10.67
CA GLY A 35 -40.36 34.21 -9.40
C GLY A 35 -39.87 32.77 -9.17
N VAL A 36 -40.65 31.76 -9.57
CA VAL A 36 -40.20 30.35 -9.54
C VAL A 36 -39.04 30.13 -10.52
N SER A 37 -39.08 30.75 -11.70
CA SER A 37 -38.01 30.66 -12.69
C SER A 37 -36.70 31.27 -12.19
N ASP A 38 -36.75 32.46 -11.60
CA ASP A 38 -35.58 33.10 -10.98
C ASP A 38 -34.98 32.22 -9.87
N GLN A 39 -35.83 31.58 -9.08
CA GLN A 39 -35.39 30.65 -8.04
C GLN A 39 -34.73 29.38 -8.63
N ILE A 40 -35.26 28.82 -9.72
CA ILE A 40 -34.64 27.69 -10.43
C ILE A 40 -33.28 28.10 -10.99
N SER A 41 -33.19 29.28 -11.62
CA SER A 41 -31.95 29.84 -12.16
C SER A 41 -30.88 29.97 -11.07
N SER A 42 -31.21 30.62 -9.94
CA SER A 42 -30.29 30.77 -8.81
C SER A 42 -29.86 29.41 -8.22
N THR A 43 -30.81 28.50 -8.01
CA THR A 43 -30.51 27.16 -7.46
C THR A 43 -29.61 26.35 -8.40
N SER A 44 -29.85 26.47 -9.71
CA SER A 44 -29.06 25.81 -10.75
C SER A 44 -27.64 26.36 -10.82
N SER A 45 -27.47 27.69 -10.69
CA SER A 45 -26.15 28.33 -10.59
C SER A 45 -25.37 27.78 -9.38
N ASN A 46 -25.99 27.76 -8.20
CA ASN A 46 -25.36 27.24 -6.99
C ASN A 46 -25.01 25.75 -7.11
N LEU A 47 -25.88 24.95 -7.76
CA LEU A 47 -25.60 23.54 -8.01
C LEU A 47 -24.41 23.35 -8.95
N SER A 48 -24.28 24.19 -9.98
CA SER A 48 -23.11 24.18 -10.87
C SER A 48 -21.83 24.58 -10.14
N GLU A 49 -21.88 25.55 -9.23
CA GLU A 49 -20.73 25.97 -8.42
C GLU A 49 -20.30 24.84 -7.45
N GLY A 50 -21.25 24.25 -6.73
CA GLY A 50 -20.97 23.11 -5.85
C GLY A 50 -20.42 21.88 -6.60
N ALA A 51 -20.85 21.65 -7.83
CA ALA A 51 -20.27 20.60 -8.68
C ALA A 51 -18.81 20.89 -9.06
N ILE A 52 -18.45 22.16 -9.30
CA ILE A 52 -17.06 22.54 -9.58
C ILE A 52 -16.19 22.32 -8.33
N GLU A 53 -16.65 22.73 -7.15
CA GLU A 53 -15.95 22.47 -5.89
C GLU A 53 -15.77 20.97 -5.62
N GLN A 54 -16.80 20.17 -5.92
CA GLN A 54 -16.73 18.72 -5.79
C GLN A 54 -15.68 18.11 -6.73
N ALA A 55 -15.52 18.64 -7.95
CA ALA A 55 -14.48 18.19 -8.89
C ALA A 55 -13.07 18.39 -8.30
N GLU A 56 -12.83 19.53 -7.65
CA GLU A 56 -11.54 19.83 -7.02
C GLU A 56 -11.23 18.85 -5.88
N GLN A 57 -12.23 18.54 -5.04
CA GLN A 57 -12.09 17.56 -3.96
C GLN A 57 -11.82 16.14 -4.49
N LEU A 58 -12.49 15.75 -5.58
CA LEU A 58 -12.24 14.47 -6.25
C LEU A 58 -10.80 14.40 -6.75
N HIS A 59 -10.28 15.47 -7.37
CA HIS A 59 -8.89 15.53 -7.85
C HIS A 59 -7.87 15.39 -6.71
N GLN A 60 -8.11 16.04 -5.57
CA GLN A 60 -7.28 15.87 -4.37
C GLN A 60 -7.32 14.43 -3.86
N THR A 61 -8.50 13.79 -3.89
CA THR A 61 -8.65 12.40 -3.47
C THR A 61 -7.90 11.44 -4.39
N VAL A 62 -7.93 11.66 -5.71
CA VAL A 62 -7.12 10.88 -6.68
C VAL A 62 -5.62 11.00 -6.36
N SER A 63 -5.14 12.22 -6.11
CA SER A 63 -3.73 12.47 -5.78
C SER A 63 -3.31 11.72 -4.50
N ALA A 64 -4.18 11.70 -3.48
CA ALA A 64 -3.94 10.93 -2.27
C ALA A 64 -3.92 9.41 -2.54
N MET A 65 -4.78 8.91 -3.44
CA MET A 65 -4.77 7.49 -3.85
C MET A 65 -3.47 7.10 -4.57
N ASP A 66 -2.92 7.96 -5.43
CA ASP A 66 -1.63 7.70 -6.08
C ASP A 66 -0.49 7.61 -5.06
N GLN A 67 -0.51 8.46 -4.04
CA GLN A 67 0.45 8.39 -2.93
C GLN A 67 0.29 7.11 -2.11
N ILE A 68 -0.94 6.67 -1.84
CA ILE A 68 -1.19 5.39 -1.17
C ILE A 68 -0.67 4.24 -2.03
N ASN A 69 -0.94 4.23 -3.34
CA ASN A 69 -0.43 3.21 -4.26
C ASN A 69 1.11 3.16 -4.28
N ALA A 70 1.77 4.32 -4.25
CA ALA A 70 3.23 4.38 -4.13
C ALA A 70 3.71 3.77 -2.81
N THR A 71 3.05 4.09 -1.70
CA THR A 71 3.36 3.54 -0.38
C THR A 71 3.16 2.03 -0.32
N LEU A 72 2.10 1.51 -0.94
CA LEU A 72 1.83 0.07 -1.01
C LEU A 72 2.91 -0.68 -1.79
N ARG A 73 3.44 -0.10 -2.87
CA ARG A 73 4.59 -0.66 -3.60
C ARG A 73 5.82 -0.74 -2.70
N VAL A 74 6.14 0.36 -2.01
CA VAL A 74 7.27 0.40 -1.06
C VAL A 74 7.08 -0.63 0.06
N ASN A 75 5.87 -0.75 0.63
CA ASN A 75 5.59 -1.75 1.66
C ASN A 75 5.83 -3.18 1.16
N ARG A 76 5.42 -3.49 -0.07
CA ARG A 76 5.64 -4.81 -0.66
C ARG A 76 7.13 -5.10 -0.81
N ASP A 77 7.89 -4.17 -1.38
CA ASP A 77 9.33 -4.32 -1.55
C ASP A 77 10.04 -4.46 -0.19
N PHE A 78 9.59 -3.70 0.82
CA PHE A 78 10.08 -3.80 2.20
C PHE A 78 9.78 -5.16 2.84
N THR A 79 8.60 -5.74 2.58
CA THR A 79 8.28 -7.09 3.07
C THR A 79 9.14 -8.17 2.42
N ASP A 80 9.41 -8.05 1.11
CA ASP A 80 10.25 -9.01 0.39
C ASP A 80 11.71 -8.93 0.87
N GLU A 81 12.24 -7.72 1.06
CA GLU A 81 13.58 -7.51 1.61
C GLU A 81 13.68 -8.03 3.04
N SER A 82 12.72 -7.70 3.90
CA SER A 82 12.69 -8.16 5.29
C SER A 82 12.67 -9.69 5.39
N LEU A 83 11.93 -10.37 4.50
CA LEU A 83 11.89 -11.84 4.45
C LEU A 83 13.24 -12.45 4.03
N ARG A 84 13.97 -11.78 3.12
CA ARG A 84 15.33 -12.19 2.75
C ARG A 84 16.29 -12.02 3.92
N GLU A 85 16.19 -10.92 4.66
CA GLU A 85 17.03 -10.67 5.84
C GLU A 85 16.77 -11.66 6.97
N THR A 86 15.51 -12.00 7.26
CA THR A 86 15.17 -13.01 8.27
C THR A 86 15.72 -14.39 7.89
N THR A 87 15.64 -14.75 6.60
CA THR A 87 16.23 -16.00 6.09
C THR A 87 17.75 -16.02 6.29
N SER A 88 18.45 -14.94 5.94
CA SER A 88 19.89 -14.83 6.16
C SER A 88 20.27 -14.86 7.64
N CYS A 89 19.45 -14.27 8.51
CA CYS A 89 19.64 -14.33 9.96
C CYS A 89 19.56 -15.77 10.47
N LEU A 90 18.55 -16.54 10.05
CA LEU A 90 18.41 -17.95 10.41
C LEU A 90 19.61 -18.79 9.96
N GLU A 91 20.17 -18.54 8.77
CA GLU A 91 21.39 -19.21 8.32
C GLU A 91 22.58 -18.93 9.23
N LYS A 92 22.77 -17.66 9.63
CA LYS A 92 23.85 -17.27 10.56
C LYS A 92 23.65 -17.87 11.95
N VAL A 93 22.42 -17.93 12.45
CA VAL A 93 22.08 -18.58 13.73
C VAL A 93 22.42 -20.07 13.66
N ARG A 94 22.03 -20.78 12.59
CA ARG A 94 22.36 -22.19 12.39
C ARG A 94 23.88 -22.43 12.32
N ALA A 95 24.61 -21.54 11.64
CA ALA A 95 26.06 -21.60 11.63
C ALA A 95 26.65 -21.41 13.04
N GLY A 96 26.13 -20.45 13.82
CA GLY A 96 26.51 -20.23 15.21
C GLY A 96 26.24 -21.45 16.11
N GLN A 97 25.07 -22.07 15.98
CA GLN A 97 24.72 -23.31 16.69
C GLN A 97 25.69 -24.45 16.36
N LYS A 98 26.05 -24.60 15.08
CA LYS A 98 27.04 -25.61 14.66
C LYS A 98 28.39 -25.39 15.34
N VAL A 99 28.89 -24.16 15.34
CA VAL A 99 30.16 -23.81 16.00
C VAL A 99 30.10 -24.09 17.50
N MET A 100 28.99 -23.75 18.17
CA MET A 100 28.83 -24.05 19.60
C MET A 100 28.77 -25.56 19.87
N SER A 101 28.12 -26.34 19.01
CA SER A 101 28.12 -27.80 19.12
C SER A 101 29.51 -28.40 18.95
N GLU A 102 30.31 -27.90 17.99
CA GLU A 102 31.70 -28.31 17.80
C GLU A 102 32.56 -27.94 19.03
N LEU A 103 32.34 -26.75 19.60
CA LEU A 103 33.03 -26.29 20.81
C LEU A 103 32.67 -27.14 22.05
N GLY A 104 31.40 -27.51 22.20
CA GLY A 104 30.96 -28.46 23.25
C GLY A 104 31.64 -29.82 23.10
N GLY A 105 31.77 -30.33 21.87
CA GLY A 105 32.54 -31.53 21.57
C GLY A 105 34.02 -31.41 21.94
N ALA A 106 34.64 -30.27 21.64
CA ALA A 106 36.03 -30.00 22.01
C ALA A 106 36.23 -30.01 23.53
N PHE A 107 35.31 -29.44 24.32
CA PHE A 107 35.37 -29.53 25.79
C PHE A 107 35.28 -30.97 26.31
N SER A 108 34.45 -31.82 25.69
CA SER A 108 34.40 -33.25 26.03
C SER A 108 35.74 -33.94 25.76
N VAL A 109 36.35 -33.69 24.60
CA VAL A 109 37.66 -34.26 24.25
C VAL A 109 38.75 -33.81 25.24
N ILE A 110 38.76 -32.53 25.63
CA ILE A 110 39.72 -32.03 26.62
C ILE A 110 39.48 -32.68 27.99
N LYS A 111 38.22 -32.89 28.38
CA LYS A 111 37.87 -33.57 29.64
C LYS A 111 38.39 -35.00 29.66
N ASP A 112 38.19 -35.74 28.58
CA ASP A 112 38.68 -37.11 28.45
C ASP A 112 40.22 -37.14 28.46
N GLY A 113 40.87 -36.21 27.76
CA GLY A 113 42.32 -36.05 27.78
C GLY A 113 42.89 -35.73 29.17
N ASN A 114 42.19 -34.95 29.99
CA ASN A 114 42.58 -34.70 31.38
C ASN A 114 42.49 -35.96 32.24
N ASN A 115 41.45 -36.78 32.05
CA ASN A 115 41.31 -38.05 32.77
C ASN A 115 42.42 -39.03 32.36
N GLU A 116 42.75 -39.10 31.07
CA GLU A 116 43.86 -39.93 30.59
C GLU A 116 45.21 -39.44 31.12
N PHE A 117 45.42 -38.13 31.16
CA PHE A 117 46.59 -37.51 31.76
C PHE A 117 46.73 -37.83 33.25
N GLU A 118 45.63 -37.80 34.01
CA GLU A 118 45.60 -38.19 35.42
C GLU A 118 46.04 -39.65 35.61
N VAL A 119 45.50 -40.55 34.79
CA VAL A 119 45.86 -41.98 34.82
C VAL A 119 47.34 -42.17 34.50
N SER A 120 47.84 -41.57 33.43
CA SER A 120 49.25 -41.68 33.03
C SER A 120 50.19 -41.13 34.11
N MET A 121 49.83 -40.03 34.77
CA MET A 121 50.63 -39.51 35.87
C MET A 121 50.61 -40.43 37.09
N SER A 122 49.47 -41.05 37.39
CA SER A 122 49.37 -42.05 38.46
C SER A 122 50.30 -43.25 38.21
N GLU A 123 50.42 -43.69 36.95
CA GLU A 123 51.37 -44.74 36.55
C GLU A 123 52.83 -44.30 36.75
N ASN A 124 53.20 -43.09 36.32
CA ASN A 124 54.54 -42.54 36.55
C ASN A 124 54.90 -42.48 38.05
N THR A 125 53.95 -42.10 38.92
CA THR A 125 54.17 -42.13 40.37
C THR A 125 54.45 -43.54 40.88
N LYS A 126 53.79 -44.58 40.33
CA LYS A 126 54.08 -45.98 40.67
C LYS A 126 55.48 -46.40 40.21
N GLU A 127 55.95 -45.92 39.06
CA GLU A 127 57.31 -46.19 38.60
C GLU A 127 58.36 -45.56 39.53
N PHE A 128 58.13 -44.32 40.00
CA PHE A 128 59.00 -43.71 41.00
C PHE A 128 59.00 -44.46 42.33
N ASP A 129 57.86 -45.02 42.75
CA ASP A 129 57.81 -45.90 43.92
C ASP A 129 58.63 -47.18 43.72
N GLN A 130 58.66 -47.74 42.52
CA GLN A 130 59.55 -48.87 42.20
C GLN A 130 61.02 -48.48 42.29
N ILE A 131 61.40 -47.31 41.75
CA ILE A 131 62.76 -46.78 41.87
C ILE A 131 63.15 -46.58 43.35
N LYS A 132 62.25 -46.02 44.16
CA LYS A 132 62.42 -45.85 45.61
C LYS A 132 62.70 -47.18 46.32
N ASN A 133 61.99 -48.24 45.94
CA ASN A 133 62.21 -49.58 46.48
C ASN A 133 63.58 -50.14 46.09
N VAL A 134 63.99 -49.99 44.83
CA VAL A 134 65.31 -50.42 44.35
C VAL A 134 66.44 -49.69 45.09
N ILE A 135 66.34 -48.36 45.26
CA ILE A 135 67.34 -47.57 46.00
C ILE A 135 67.45 -48.05 47.44
N SER A 136 66.32 -48.37 48.08
CA SER A 136 66.26 -48.86 49.45
C SER A 136 66.90 -50.25 49.59
N GLU A 137 66.67 -51.15 48.63
CA GLU A 137 67.32 -52.46 48.58
C GLU A 137 68.84 -52.34 48.41
N ILE A 138 69.31 -51.47 47.50
CA ILE A 138 70.75 -51.22 47.31
C ILE A 138 71.35 -50.63 48.61
N SER A 139 70.65 -49.74 49.29
CA SER A 139 71.09 -49.16 50.56
C SER A 139 71.27 -50.24 51.64
N GLU A 140 70.32 -51.19 51.74
CA GLU A 140 70.42 -52.34 52.63
C GLU A 140 71.63 -53.23 52.28
N LYS A 141 71.85 -53.53 51.00
CA LYS A 141 73.03 -54.30 50.57
C LYS A 141 74.34 -53.57 50.88
N THR A 142 74.37 -52.25 50.70
CA THR A 142 75.55 -51.42 50.99
C THR A 142 75.87 -51.42 52.49
N LYS A 143 74.85 -51.43 53.34
CA LYS A 143 75.01 -51.61 54.79
C LYS A 143 75.64 -52.96 55.12
N ILE A 144 75.15 -54.05 54.52
CA ILE A 144 75.75 -55.39 54.68
C ILE A 144 77.21 -55.40 54.20
N ILE A 145 77.54 -54.75 53.08
CA ILE A 145 78.93 -54.63 52.60
C ILE A 145 79.80 -53.92 53.65
N ASN A 146 79.33 -52.81 54.22
CA ASN A 146 80.05 -52.11 55.27
C ASN A 146 80.25 -53.00 56.52
N ASP A 147 79.26 -53.82 56.88
CA ASP A 147 79.38 -54.79 57.98
C ASP A 147 80.42 -55.89 57.67
N ILE A 148 80.44 -56.41 56.44
CA ILE A 148 81.45 -57.39 55.96
C ILE A 148 82.85 -56.77 55.98
N VAL A 149 82.98 -55.51 55.56
CA VAL A 149 84.23 -54.77 55.61
C VAL A 149 84.74 -54.67 57.04
N PHE A 150 83.87 -54.33 57.99
CA PHE A 150 84.24 -54.24 59.40
C PHE A 150 84.73 -55.58 59.95
N GLN A 151 84.05 -56.67 59.62
CA GLN A 151 84.49 -58.03 59.98
C GLN A 151 85.83 -58.40 59.33
N THR A 152 86.03 -58.04 58.06
CA THR A 152 87.27 -58.30 57.31
C THR A 152 88.44 -57.51 57.91
N LYS A 153 88.20 -56.26 58.33
CA LYS A 153 89.18 -55.42 59.02
C LYS A 153 89.59 -56.04 60.37
N LEU A 154 88.64 -56.60 61.12
CA LEU A 154 88.93 -57.32 62.37
C LEU A 154 89.73 -58.61 62.12
N LEU A 155 89.37 -59.38 61.09
CA LEU A 155 90.09 -60.59 60.69
C LEU A 155 91.52 -60.30 60.25
N SER A 156 91.73 -59.29 59.41
CA SER A 156 93.04 -58.80 59.00
C SER A 156 93.85 -58.33 60.20
N PHE A 157 93.26 -57.55 61.11
CA PHE A 157 93.95 -57.09 62.31
C PHE A 157 94.42 -58.27 63.18
N ASN A 158 93.54 -59.25 63.43
CA ASN A 158 93.88 -60.47 64.17
C ASN A 158 94.98 -61.27 63.46
N ALA A 159 94.94 -61.37 62.12
CA ALA A 159 95.96 -62.04 61.33
C ALA A 159 97.31 -61.29 61.39
N SER A 160 97.32 -59.96 61.36
CA SER A 160 98.54 -59.15 61.53
C SER A 160 99.16 -59.35 62.92
N VAL A 161 98.33 -59.45 63.96
CA VAL A 161 98.77 -59.73 65.34
C VAL A 161 99.40 -61.14 65.44
N GLU A 162 98.76 -62.16 64.88
CA GLU A 162 99.27 -63.54 64.92
C GLU A 162 100.52 -63.71 64.03
N ALA A 163 100.60 -63.00 62.90
CA ALA A 163 101.79 -62.95 62.05
C ALA A 163 102.99 -62.29 62.75
N ALA A 164 102.75 -61.22 63.52
CA ALA A 164 103.78 -60.62 64.37
C ALA A 164 104.25 -61.59 65.47
N ARG A 165 103.33 -62.40 66.01
CA ARG A 165 103.61 -63.42 67.03
C ARG A 165 104.45 -64.60 66.51
N ALA A 166 104.31 -64.95 65.24
CA ALA A 166 105.08 -66.00 64.58
C ALA A 166 106.54 -65.61 64.20
N GLY A 167 106.95 -64.37 64.47
CA GLY A 167 108.34 -63.92 64.29
C GLY A 167 108.83 -63.95 62.84
N GLU A 168 110.05 -64.46 62.60
CA GLU A 168 110.67 -64.51 61.26
C GLU A 168 109.85 -65.29 60.22
N HIS A 169 109.07 -66.31 60.64
CA HIS A 169 108.23 -67.11 59.74
C HIS A 169 106.91 -66.42 59.36
N GLY A 170 106.49 -65.38 60.10
CA GLY A 170 105.23 -64.65 59.90
C GLY A 170 105.34 -63.38 59.05
N LYS A 171 106.55 -62.91 58.72
CA LYS A 171 106.76 -61.62 58.00
C LYS A 171 105.97 -61.50 56.70
N GLY A 172 105.92 -62.57 55.89
CA GLY A 172 105.14 -62.57 54.65
C GLY A 172 103.62 -62.50 54.89
N PHE A 173 103.14 -63.15 55.95
CA PHE A 173 101.72 -63.11 56.35
C PHE A 173 101.32 -61.75 56.94
N ALA A 174 102.22 -61.07 57.65
CA ALA A 174 101.96 -59.75 58.22
C ALA A 174 101.69 -58.71 57.13
N VAL A 175 102.48 -58.72 56.04
CA VAL A 175 102.28 -57.81 54.90
C VAL A 175 100.94 -58.06 54.21
N VAL A 176 100.58 -59.33 53.99
CA VAL A 176 99.29 -59.69 53.39
C VAL A 176 98.13 -59.25 54.30
N ALA A 177 98.25 -59.44 55.62
CA ALA A 177 97.23 -59.03 56.57
C ALA A 177 97.07 -57.50 56.63
N GLU A 178 98.16 -56.72 56.60
CA GLU A 178 98.11 -55.26 56.49
C GLU A 178 97.45 -54.80 55.18
N GLU A 179 97.80 -55.41 54.05
CA GLU A 179 97.20 -55.08 52.75
C GLU A 179 95.70 -55.39 52.71
N VAL A 180 95.26 -56.52 53.28
CA VAL A 180 93.84 -56.86 53.43
C VAL A 180 93.11 -55.87 54.34
N GLY A 181 93.78 -55.36 55.39
CA GLY A 181 93.22 -54.36 56.30
C GLY A 181 93.04 -52.99 55.64
N ASN A 182 94.04 -52.58 54.84
CA ASN A 182 93.97 -51.36 54.04
C ASN A 182 92.87 -51.46 52.98
N LEU A 183 92.80 -52.58 52.27
CA LEU A 183 91.72 -52.86 51.30
C LEU A 183 90.34 -52.85 51.95
N ALA A 184 90.21 -53.43 53.15
CA ALA A 184 88.97 -53.36 53.92
C ALA A 184 88.63 -51.90 54.27
N ASN A 185 89.58 -51.10 54.76
CA ASN A 185 89.32 -49.71 55.10
C ASN A 185 88.83 -48.90 53.88
N MET A 186 89.52 -49.03 52.74
CA MET A 186 89.11 -48.40 51.48
C MET A 186 87.70 -48.84 51.04
N SER A 187 87.40 -50.14 51.15
CA SER A 187 86.09 -50.69 50.79
C SER A 187 84.97 -50.15 51.69
N GLY A 188 85.26 -49.91 52.97
CA GLY A 188 84.30 -49.36 53.93
C GLY A 188 84.02 -47.87 53.72
N GLU A 189 85.06 -47.11 53.37
CA GLU A 189 84.90 -45.71 52.96
C GLU A 189 84.04 -45.62 51.69
N ALA A 190 84.32 -46.43 50.67
CA ALA A 190 83.50 -46.51 49.46
C ALA A 190 82.03 -46.91 49.76
N ALA A 191 81.80 -47.88 50.65
CA ALA A 191 80.46 -48.28 51.05
C ALA A 191 79.69 -47.15 51.77
N LYS A 192 80.37 -46.35 52.60
CA LYS A 192 79.76 -45.17 53.25
C LYS A 192 79.43 -44.09 52.24
N GLU A 193 80.31 -43.82 51.27
CA GLU A 193 80.05 -42.87 50.19
C GLU A 193 78.85 -43.27 49.35
N ILE A 194 78.75 -44.56 48.97
CA ILE A 194 77.58 -45.11 48.27
C ILE A 194 76.31 -44.93 49.11
N SER A 195 76.36 -45.23 50.41
CA SER A 195 75.21 -45.05 51.31
C SER A 195 74.73 -43.59 51.35
N ALA A 196 75.67 -42.64 51.43
CA ALA A 196 75.33 -41.21 51.42
C ALA A 196 74.70 -40.77 50.10
N ILE A 197 75.19 -41.27 48.96
CA ILE A 197 74.59 -41.01 47.64
C ILE A 197 73.18 -41.59 47.57
N LEU A 198 72.95 -42.81 48.08
CA LEU A 198 71.63 -43.45 48.09
C LEU A 198 70.64 -42.71 48.99
N GLU A 199 71.06 -42.23 50.16
CA GLU A 199 70.22 -41.43 51.05
C GLU A 199 69.80 -40.09 50.40
N SER A 200 70.75 -39.42 49.75
CA SER A 200 70.49 -38.21 48.97
C SER A 200 69.55 -38.49 47.78
N GLY A 201 69.78 -39.61 47.08
CA GLY A 201 68.94 -40.09 45.98
C GLY A 201 67.50 -40.37 46.43
N LEU A 202 67.33 -41.04 47.57
CA LEU A 202 66.02 -41.34 48.15
C LEU A 202 65.27 -40.05 48.52
N THR A 203 65.96 -39.10 49.15
CA THR A 203 65.40 -37.78 49.46
C THR A 203 64.95 -37.05 48.19
N THR A 204 65.75 -37.13 47.12
CA THR A 204 65.43 -36.51 45.83
C THR A 204 64.21 -37.14 45.18
N VAL A 205 64.13 -38.48 45.15
CA VAL A 205 62.99 -39.21 44.57
C VAL A 205 61.70 -38.92 45.33
N ASN A 206 61.72 -38.95 46.67
CA ASN A 206 60.55 -38.63 47.48
C ASN A 206 60.04 -37.22 47.20
N ARG A 207 60.95 -36.23 47.14
CA ARG A 207 60.57 -34.85 46.80
C ARG A 207 59.96 -34.76 45.40
N ILE A 208 60.51 -35.47 44.41
CA ILE A 208 59.95 -35.50 43.04
C ILE A 208 58.53 -36.07 43.05
N VAL A 209 58.29 -37.17 43.75
CA VAL A 209 56.95 -37.79 43.86
C VAL A 209 55.96 -36.83 44.51
N ASP A 210 56.31 -36.23 45.64
CA ASP A 210 55.45 -35.30 46.37
C ASP A 210 55.14 -34.03 45.55
N ASP A 211 56.18 -33.40 45.00
CA ASP A 211 56.05 -32.18 44.18
C ASP A 211 55.18 -32.45 42.94
N THR A 212 55.37 -33.60 42.30
CA THR A 212 54.68 -33.96 41.08
C THR A 212 53.21 -34.29 41.34
N THR A 213 52.92 -35.07 42.39
CA THR A 213 51.56 -35.43 42.78
C THR A 213 50.73 -34.18 43.09
N ASN A 214 51.28 -33.26 43.89
CA ASN A 214 50.60 -32.01 44.24
C ASN A 214 50.34 -31.10 43.04
N LYS A 215 51.34 -30.95 42.15
CA LYS A 215 51.20 -30.12 40.94
C LYS A 215 50.18 -30.69 39.97
N VAL A 216 50.19 -32.00 39.75
CA VAL A 216 49.25 -32.65 38.83
C VAL A 216 47.82 -32.53 39.34
N HIS A 217 47.60 -32.77 40.64
CA HIS A 217 46.29 -32.58 41.25
C HIS A 217 45.76 -31.15 41.03
N THR A 218 46.59 -30.15 41.32
CA THR A 218 46.22 -28.73 41.12
C THR A 218 45.89 -28.43 39.65
N LEU A 219 46.68 -28.95 38.70
CA LEU A 219 46.44 -28.74 37.27
C LEU A 219 45.14 -29.38 36.79
N ILE A 220 44.82 -30.60 37.25
CA ILE A 220 43.57 -31.29 36.90
C ILE A 220 42.36 -30.55 37.45
N GLU A 221 42.42 -30.07 38.70
CA GLU A 221 41.34 -29.27 39.29
C GLU A 221 41.10 -27.98 38.51
N MET A 222 42.17 -27.25 38.18
CA MET A 222 42.09 -26.03 37.37
C MET A 222 41.53 -26.29 35.98
N ALA A 223 42.00 -27.34 35.31
CA ALA A 223 41.55 -27.68 33.96
C ALA A 223 40.08 -28.13 33.96
N SER A 224 39.67 -28.95 34.93
CA SER A 224 38.28 -29.38 35.11
C SER A 224 37.35 -28.19 35.34
N ARG A 225 37.77 -27.22 36.17
CA ARG A 225 37.00 -25.99 36.40
C ARG A 225 36.84 -25.15 35.13
N ASN A 226 37.91 -25.00 34.34
CA ASN A 226 37.86 -24.23 33.10
C ASN A 226 36.95 -24.90 32.06
N ILE A 227 36.96 -26.23 31.98
CA ILE A 227 36.07 -27.00 31.10
C ILE A 227 34.62 -26.83 31.53
N GLU A 228 34.33 -26.87 32.83
CA GLU A 228 32.98 -26.69 33.36
C GLU A 228 32.43 -25.30 32.99
N VAL A 229 33.19 -24.23 33.27
CA VAL A 229 32.80 -22.85 32.91
C VAL A 229 32.63 -22.69 31.39
N GLY A 230 33.54 -23.30 30.60
CA GLY A 230 33.44 -23.30 29.15
C GLY A 230 32.20 -24.03 28.62
N SER A 231 31.89 -25.19 29.20
CA SER A 231 30.72 -26.00 28.84
C SER A 231 29.42 -25.27 29.16
N GLN A 232 29.33 -24.62 30.33
CA GLN A 232 28.18 -23.77 30.70
C GLN A 232 28.01 -22.61 29.71
N SER A 233 29.11 -21.97 29.29
CA SER A 233 29.06 -20.87 28.31
C SER A 233 28.56 -21.34 26.93
N VAL A 234 28.93 -22.56 26.52
CA VAL A 234 28.42 -23.19 25.30
C VAL A 234 26.92 -23.46 25.40
N GLU A 235 26.46 -24.00 26.52
CA GLU A 235 25.03 -24.30 26.75
C GLU A 235 24.19 -23.02 26.73
N GLU A 236 24.64 -21.96 27.41
CA GLU A 236 23.97 -20.66 27.41
C GLU A 236 23.94 -20.02 26.01
N SER A 237 25.03 -20.13 25.26
CA SER A 237 25.10 -19.64 23.88
C SER A 237 24.13 -20.41 22.97
N MET A 238 24.04 -21.74 23.13
CA MET A 238 23.07 -22.57 22.41
C MET A 238 21.63 -22.19 22.71
N ARG A 239 21.30 -21.95 23.98
CA ARG A 239 19.98 -21.45 24.39
C ARG A 239 19.67 -20.11 23.73
N THR A 240 20.62 -19.17 23.75
CA THR A 240 20.46 -17.85 23.13
C THR A 240 20.22 -17.96 21.63
N PHE A 241 20.95 -18.82 20.92
CA PHE A 241 20.71 -19.05 19.48
C PHE A 241 19.32 -19.63 19.21
N ASN A 242 18.82 -20.53 20.05
CA ASN A 242 17.45 -21.06 19.92
C ASN A 242 16.39 -19.97 20.12
N GLU A 243 16.58 -19.08 21.10
CA GLU A 243 15.69 -17.94 21.33
C GLU A 243 15.69 -16.96 20.14
N ILE A 244 16.87 -16.68 19.57
CA ILE A 244 16.99 -15.86 18.36
C ILE A 244 16.26 -16.53 17.19
N ALA A 245 16.47 -17.84 16.96
CA ALA A 245 15.77 -18.56 15.89
C ALA A 245 14.24 -18.46 16.03
N SER A 246 13.71 -18.71 17.24
CA SER A 246 12.28 -18.57 17.52
C SER A 246 11.77 -17.14 17.30
N THR A 247 12.57 -16.13 17.66
CA THR A 247 12.21 -14.72 17.44
C THR A 247 12.14 -14.40 15.95
N VAL A 248 13.09 -14.91 15.16
CA VAL A 248 13.11 -14.71 13.71
C VAL A 248 11.90 -15.37 13.04
N ASP A 249 11.46 -16.55 13.49
CA ASP A 249 10.25 -17.20 12.99
C ASP A 249 9.00 -16.33 13.24
N ILE A 250 8.87 -15.72 14.43
CA ILE A 250 7.78 -14.80 14.74
C ILE A 250 7.81 -13.57 13.83
N VAL A 251 8.99 -12.97 13.62
CA VAL A 251 9.14 -11.82 12.73
C VAL A 251 8.78 -12.18 11.29
N SER A 252 9.19 -13.36 10.81
CA SER A 252 8.84 -13.87 9.48
C SER A 252 7.32 -14.03 9.31
N ALA A 253 6.64 -14.57 10.33
CA ALA A 253 5.18 -14.67 10.33
C ALA A 253 4.50 -13.28 10.28
N LYS A 254 5.03 -12.29 11.02
CA LYS A 254 4.53 -10.91 11.01
C LYS A 254 4.72 -10.23 9.66
N ILE A 255 5.86 -10.44 9.01
CA ILE A 255 6.11 -9.96 7.64
C ILE A 255 5.08 -10.57 6.67
N GLY A 256 4.76 -11.85 6.82
CA GLY A 256 3.70 -12.51 6.05
C GLY A 256 2.32 -11.87 6.25
N GLU A 257 1.96 -11.51 7.49
CA GLU A 257 0.73 -10.76 7.79
C GLU A 257 0.71 -9.38 7.13
N ILE A 258 1.84 -8.65 7.17
CA ILE A 258 1.96 -7.33 6.52
C ILE A 258 1.82 -7.45 5.01
N SER A 259 2.44 -8.46 4.39
CA SER A 259 2.33 -8.70 2.95
C SER A 259 0.88 -8.96 2.53
N ARG A 260 0.16 -9.80 3.29
CA ARG A 260 -1.27 -10.05 3.06
C ARG A 260 -2.11 -8.79 3.21
N SER A 261 -1.91 -8.03 4.29
CA SER A 261 -2.59 -6.76 4.53
C SER A 261 -2.33 -5.73 3.42
N THR A 262 -1.08 -5.64 2.94
CA THR A 262 -0.69 -4.76 1.83
C THR A 262 -1.40 -5.15 0.54
N SER A 263 -1.54 -6.45 0.27
CA SER A 263 -2.31 -6.93 -0.89
C SER A 263 -3.80 -6.61 -0.77
N GLU A 264 -4.39 -6.77 0.42
CA GLU A 264 -5.80 -6.41 0.68
C GLU A 264 -6.03 -4.89 0.54
N GLN A 265 -5.09 -4.07 1.03
CA GLN A 265 -5.13 -2.61 0.86
C GLN A 265 -5.04 -2.19 -0.61
N ALA A 266 -4.20 -2.84 -1.42
CA ALA A 266 -4.11 -2.56 -2.85
C ALA A 266 -5.44 -2.80 -3.57
N ILE A 267 -6.13 -3.90 -3.24
CA ILE A 267 -7.49 -4.17 -3.74
C ILE A 267 -8.46 -3.08 -3.27
N GLY A 268 -8.39 -2.69 -2.00
CA GLY A 268 -9.23 -1.62 -1.45
C GLY A 268 -9.06 -0.28 -2.18
N VAL A 269 -7.81 0.10 -2.47
CA VAL A 269 -7.49 1.32 -3.23
C VAL A 269 -8.04 1.25 -4.64
N GLU A 270 -7.92 0.11 -5.33
CA GLU A 270 -8.48 -0.07 -6.67
C GLU A 270 -10.01 0.15 -6.68
N GLN A 271 -10.72 -0.34 -5.65
CA GLN A 271 -12.16 -0.13 -5.52
C GLN A 271 -12.50 1.35 -5.25
N ILE A 272 -11.71 2.04 -4.42
CA ILE A 272 -11.87 3.48 -4.18
C ILE A 272 -11.65 4.26 -5.48
N SER A 273 -10.63 3.93 -6.26
CA SER A 273 -10.38 4.57 -7.57
C SER A 273 -11.58 4.41 -8.51
N LYS A 274 -12.21 3.23 -8.56
CA LYS A 274 -13.44 3.01 -9.35
C LYS A 274 -14.61 3.85 -8.84
N ALA A 275 -14.79 3.96 -7.52
CA ALA A 275 -15.83 4.79 -6.93
C ALA A 275 -15.63 6.29 -7.24
N ILE A 276 -14.40 6.78 -7.17
CA ILE A 276 -14.05 8.17 -7.54
C ILE A 276 -14.35 8.44 -9.01
N TYR A 277 -14.04 7.49 -9.89
CA TYR A 277 -14.37 7.63 -11.31
C TYR A 277 -15.88 7.77 -11.56
N LEU A 278 -16.70 6.99 -10.84
CA LEU A 278 -18.16 7.11 -10.91
C LEU A 278 -18.67 8.44 -10.32
N LEU A 279 -18.05 8.92 -9.23
CA LEU A 279 -18.37 10.23 -8.67
C LEU A 279 -18.05 11.36 -9.65
N GLU A 280 -16.92 11.29 -10.35
CA GLU A 280 -16.55 12.27 -11.37
C GLU A 280 -17.57 12.30 -12.52
N GLN A 281 -17.99 11.13 -13.02
CA GLN A 281 -19.06 11.06 -14.03
C GLN A 281 -20.38 11.68 -13.53
N ASN A 282 -20.77 11.40 -12.29
CA ASN A 282 -21.98 11.97 -11.72
C ASN A 282 -21.86 13.48 -11.51
N ASN A 283 -20.67 13.97 -11.17
CA ASN A 283 -20.39 15.38 -10.99
C ASN A 283 -20.47 16.15 -12.32
N GLN A 284 -19.93 15.57 -13.40
CA GLN A 284 -20.09 16.10 -14.76
C GLN A 284 -21.56 16.15 -15.19
N ARG A 285 -22.31 15.09 -14.89
CA ARG A 285 -23.77 15.06 -15.16
C ARG A 285 -24.52 16.12 -14.36
N THR A 286 -24.16 16.31 -13.10
CA THR A 286 -24.75 17.34 -12.23
C THR A 286 -24.50 18.73 -12.79
N THR A 287 -23.27 19.01 -13.23
CA THR A 287 -22.91 20.27 -13.91
C THR A 287 -23.74 20.49 -15.17
N LEU A 288 -23.88 19.46 -16.02
CA LEU A 288 -24.67 19.55 -17.25
C LEU A 288 -26.15 19.84 -16.97
N VAL A 289 -26.76 19.08 -16.05
CA VAL A 289 -28.18 19.25 -15.68
C VAL A 289 -28.42 20.61 -15.05
N ALA A 290 -27.50 21.08 -14.20
CA ALA A 290 -27.55 22.42 -13.61
C ALA A 290 -27.52 23.51 -14.69
N LYS A 291 -26.59 23.43 -15.65
CA LYS A 291 -26.53 24.39 -16.77
C LYS A 291 -27.80 24.38 -17.62
N GLN A 292 -28.35 23.21 -17.92
CA GLN A 292 -29.61 23.10 -18.67
C GLN A 292 -30.80 23.70 -17.91
N ALA A 293 -30.91 23.42 -16.61
CA ALA A 293 -31.96 23.98 -15.76
C ALA A 293 -31.87 25.51 -15.65
N TYR A 294 -30.64 26.04 -15.55
CA TYR A 294 -30.38 27.48 -15.61
C TYR A 294 -30.86 28.09 -16.93
N GLN A 295 -30.49 27.48 -18.07
CA GLN A 295 -30.90 27.95 -19.39
C GLN A 295 -32.43 27.93 -19.56
N ILE A 296 -33.09 26.84 -19.19
CA ILE A 296 -34.56 26.72 -19.25
C ILE A 296 -35.22 27.79 -18.40
N ALA A 297 -34.72 28.00 -17.17
CA ALA A 297 -35.24 29.03 -16.29
C ALA A 297 -35.05 30.45 -16.86
N SER A 298 -33.92 30.72 -17.51
CA SER A 298 -33.68 31.98 -18.20
C SER A 298 -34.68 32.19 -19.35
N SER A 299 -34.84 31.19 -20.22
CA SER A 299 -35.79 31.26 -21.34
C SER A 299 -37.24 31.42 -20.87
N LEU A 300 -37.64 30.70 -19.81
CA LEU A 300 -38.96 30.87 -19.18
C LEU A 300 -39.16 32.30 -18.67
N ASN A 301 -38.12 32.91 -18.08
CA ASN A 301 -38.22 34.28 -17.59
C ASN A 301 -38.42 35.28 -18.74
N ASP A 302 -37.77 35.04 -19.87
CA ASP A 302 -37.97 35.85 -21.08
C ASP A 302 -39.38 35.64 -21.67
N GLU A 303 -39.89 34.39 -21.72
CA GLU A 303 -41.29 34.12 -22.10
C GLU A 303 -42.29 34.82 -21.15
N PHE A 304 -42.02 34.87 -19.85
CA PHE A 304 -42.89 35.58 -18.91
C PHE A 304 -42.87 37.09 -19.11
N LYS A 305 -41.73 37.70 -19.48
CA LYS A 305 -41.68 39.12 -19.85
C LYS A 305 -42.49 39.41 -21.11
N GLU A 306 -42.34 38.59 -22.16
CA GLU A 306 -43.14 38.74 -23.38
C GLU A 306 -44.65 38.57 -23.12
N LEU A 307 -45.00 37.62 -22.26
CA LEU A 307 -46.38 37.40 -21.85
C LEU A 307 -46.93 38.56 -21.01
N ASP A 308 -46.08 39.20 -20.21
CA ASP A 308 -46.41 40.40 -19.44
C ASP A 308 -46.67 41.60 -20.34
N GLU A 309 -45.83 41.81 -21.36
CA GLU A 309 -46.03 42.86 -22.37
C GLU A 309 -47.32 42.62 -23.17
N SER A 310 -47.57 41.37 -23.58
CA SER A 310 -48.79 40.99 -24.28
C SER A 310 -50.03 41.16 -23.40
N PHE A 311 -49.89 40.90 -22.09
CA PHE A 311 -50.93 41.11 -21.09
C PHE A 311 -51.32 42.58 -20.99
N GLU A 312 -50.35 43.47 -20.80
CA GLU A 312 -50.59 44.91 -20.69
C GLU A 312 -51.24 45.47 -21.97
N SER A 313 -50.76 45.06 -23.15
CA SER A 313 -51.37 45.41 -24.43
C SER A 313 -52.83 44.94 -24.55
N THR A 314 -53.12 43.68 -24.16
CA THR A 314 -54.49 43.14 -24.18
C THR A 314 -55.38 43.84 -23.15
N TYR A 315 -54.85 44.20 -21.99
CA TYR A 315 -55.57 44.93 -20.95
C TYR A 315 -55.93 46.35 -21.42
N GLU A 316 -55.04 47.06 -22.11
CA GLU A 316 -55.30 48.36 -22.75
C GLU A 316 -56.35 48.26 -23.88
N GLU A 317 -56.30 47.23 -24.72
CA GLU A 317 -57.28 47.01 -25.80
C GLU A 317 -58.69 46.67 -25.27
N VAL A 318 -58.79 45.84 -24.23
CA VAL A 318 -60.07 45.45 -23.61
C VAL A 318 -60.69 46.61 -22.83
N THR A 319 -59.89 47.52 -22.27
CA THR A 319 -60.36 48.73 -21.59
C THR A 319 -60.73 49.86 -22.57
N SER A 320 -60.17 49.86 -23.79
CA SER A 320 -60.50 50.81 -24.87
C SER A 320 -61.63 50.36 -25.81
N GLY A 321 -62.11 49.11 -25.70
CA GLY A 321 -63.34 48.64 -26.35
C GLY A 321 -63.20 48.09 -27.77
N GLN A 322 -61.99 47.74 -28.22
CA GLN A 322 -61.76 47.11 -29.52
C GLN A 322 -61.98 45.58 -29.47
N LYS A 323 -62.49 45.03 -30.58
CA LYS A 323 -62.69 43.58 -30.75
C LYS A 323 -61.37 42.91 -31.12
N VAL A 324 -60.95 41.95 -30.30
CA VAL A 324 -59.80 41.08 -30.55
C VAL A 324 -60.20 39.96 -31.53
N THR A 325 -59.59 39.92 -32.70
CA THR A 325 -59.55 38.74 -33.58
C THR A 325 -58.21 38.05 -33.37
N GLN A 326 -58.26 36.80 -32.88
CA GLN A 326 -57.07 36.02 -32.55
C GLN A 326 -56.68 35.16 -33.74
N VAL A 327 -55.63 35.54 -34.47
CA VAL A 327 -54.98 34.76 -35.55
C VAL A 327 -53.70 34.15 -34.99
N LEU A 328 -53.34 32.90 -35.36
CA LEU A 328 -52.02 32.37 -35.00
C LEU A 328 -50.95 33.23 -35.67
N ALA A 329 -50.10 33.87 -34.88
CA ALA A 329 -49.09 34.81 -35.37
C ALA A 329 -47.92 34.08 -36.03
N ASP A 330 -47.37 34.70 -37.08
CA ASP A 330 -46.15 34.23 -37.75
C ASP A 330 -44.95 34.21 -36.79
N PHE A 331 -44.01 33.29 -37.02
CA PHE A 331 -42.69 33.26 -36.41
C PHE A 331 -41.72 34.11 -37.24
N LYS A 332 -41.27 35.25 -36.72
CA LYS A 332 -40.30 36.09 -37.44
C LYS A 332 -38.87 35.68 -37.11
N TRP A 333 -38.02 35.69 -38.12
CA TRP A 333 -36.58 35.62 -37.92
C TRP A 333 -36.07 36.84 -37.14
N ASP A 334 -35.08 36.63 -36.29
CA ASP A 334 -34.39 37.63 -35.49
C ASP A 334 -32.88 37.32 -35.57
N ASP A 335 -32.05 38.34 -35.76
CA ASP A 335 -30.60 38.19 -35.91
C ASP A 335 -29.95 37.51 -34.69
N LYS A 336 -30.61 37.49 -33.53
CA LYS A 336 -30.15 36.74 -32.34
C LYS A 336 -30.02 35.23 -32.58
N PHE A 337 -30.70 34.67 -33.58
CA PHE A 337 -30.62 33.25 -33.92
C PHE A 337 -29.39 32.88 -34.74
N LEU A 338 -28.60 33.86 -35.21
CA LEU A 338 -27.37 33.58 -35.96
C LEU A 338 -26.32 32.91 -35.07
N ILE A 339 -25.94 31.68 -35.42
CA ILE A 339 -24.85 30.96 -34.74
C ILE A 339 -23.50 31.20 -35.43
N GLY A 340 -23.52 31.73 -36.66
CA GLY A 340 -22.35 32.11 -37.44
C GLY A 340 -21.73 30.92 -38.18
N ILE A 341 -22.60 30.06 -38.72
CA ILE A 341 -22.28 29.00 -39.66
C ILE A 341 -23.28 29.17 -40.80
N ASP A 342 -22.86 29.83 -41.88
CA ASP A 342 -23.76 30.32 -42.95
C ASP A 342 -24.78 29.27 -43.41
N LYS A 343 -24.33 28.04 -43.66
CA LYS A 343 -25.20 26.94 -44.11
C LYS A 343 -26.27 26.57 -43.07
N VAL A 344 -25.91 26.54 -41.79
CA VAL A 344 -26.85 26.21 -40.72
C VAL A 344 -27.81 27.37 -40.48
N ASP A 345 -27.31 28.61 -40.53
CA ASP A 345 -28.13 29.82 -40.37
C ASP A 345 -29.20 29.90 -41.49
N GLU A 346 -28.85 29.53 -42.73
CA GLU A 346 -29.79 29.39 -43.86
C GLU A 346 -30.85 28.29 -43.61
N GLU A 347 -30.44 27.13 -43.11
CA GLU A 347 -31.35 26.03 -42.78
C GLU A 347 -32.30 26.40 -41.62
N HIS A 348 -31.84 27.13 -40.61
CA HIS A 348 -32.69 27.63 -39.53
C HIS A 348 -33.72 28.63 -40.04
N GLN A 349 -33.36 29.51 -40.98
CA GLN A 349 -34.30 30.40 -41.65
C GLN A 349 -35.36 29.63 -42.42
N GLU A 350 -34.95 28.60 -43.19
CA GLU A 350 -35.90 27.75 -43.91
C GLU A 350 -36.82 26.98 -42.95
N LEU A 351 -36.34 26.52 -41.80
CA LEU A 351 -37.19 25.91 -40.76
C LEU A 351 -38.28 26.87 -40.27
N ILE A 352 -37.94 28.15 -40.03
CA ILE A 352 -38.92 29.18 -39.67
C ILE A 352 -39.94 29.38 -40.79
N GLU A 353 -39.50 29.41 -42.06
CA GLU A 353 -40.41 29.52 -43.20
C GLU A 353 -41.35 28.32 -43.31
N LYS A 354 -40.87 27.09 -43.11
CA LYS A 354 -41.71 25.88 -43.10
C LYS A 354 -42.71 25.89 -41.94
N ILE A 355 -42.30 26.39 -40.77
CA ILE A 355 -43.21 26.57 -39.62
C ILE A 355 -44.31 27.57 -39.99
N ASN A 356 -43.97 28.72 -40.56
CA ASN A 356 -44.97 29.72 -40.98
C ASN A 356 -45.89 29.19 -42.07
N TYR A 357 -45.34 28.46 -43.04
CA TYR A 357 -46.11 27.80 -44.09
C TYR A 357 -47.11 26.82 -43.48
N LEU A 358 -46.72 26.03 -42.47
CA LEU A 358 -47.64 25.17 -41.74
C LEU A 358 -48.70 25.94 -40.94
N VAL A 359 -48.31 27.03 -40.26
CA VAL A 359 -49.22 27.90 -39.48
C VAL A 359 -50.34 28.48 -40.35
N LEU A 360 -50.05 28.87 -41.60
CA LEU A 360 -51.06 29.34 -42.55
C LEU A 360 -52.15 28.27 -42.78
N SER A 361 -51.78 27.04 -43.09
CA SER A 361 -52.76 25.95 -43.29
C SER A 361 -53.54 25.60 -42.02
N LEU A 362 -52.90 25.75 -40.84
CA LEU A 362 -53.56 25.57 -39.55
C LEU A 362 -54.59 26.66 -39.26
N ASN A 363 -54.39 27.89 -39.76
CA ASN A 363 -55.37 28.98 -39.68
C ASN A 363 -56.53 28.79 -40.66
N ASP A 364 -56.27 28.24 -41.85
CA ASP A 364 -57.27 28.05 -42.92
C ASP A 364 -58.13 26.78 -42.77
N ASP A 365 -57.83 25.92 -41.78
CA ASP A 365 -58.55 24.66 -41.49
C ASP A 365 -58.53 23.63 -42.65
N ASP A 366 -57.64 23.78 -43.63
CA ASP A 366 -57.45 22.78 -44.70
C ASP A 366 -56.60 21.61 -44.21
N ARG A 367 -57.26 20.47 -43.96
CA ARG A 367 -56.63 19.27 -43.41
C ARG A 367 -55.65 18.59 -44.36
N SER A 368 -55.97 18.54 -45.66
CA SER A 368 -55.11 17.85 -46.63
C SER A 368 -53.82 18.63 -46.78
N GLU A 369 -53.94 19.94 -46.88
CA GLU A 369 -52.82 20.85 -47.00
C GLU A 369 -52.00 20.90 -45.70
N THR A 370 -52.63 20.93 -44.52
CA THR A 370 -51.92 20.92 -43.22
C THR A 370 -51.03 19.68 -43.07
N MET A 371 -51.52 18.51 -43.48
CA MET A 371 -50.74 17.27 -43.39
C MET A 371 -49.53 17.29 -44.33
N GLU A 372 -49.71 17.78 -45.55
CA GLU A 372 -48.62 17.93 -46.52
C GLU A 372 -47.55 18.92 -46.02
N ARG A 373 -47.98 20.08 -45.51
CA ARG A 373 -47.06 21.09 -44.96
C ARG A 373 -46.34 20.59 -43.70
N PHE A 374 -47.00 19.77 -42.87
CA PHE A 374 -46.40 19.13 -41.71
C PHE A 374 -45.30 18.15 -42.12
N GLU A 375 -45.56 17.29 -43.11
CA GLU A 375 -44.55 16.36 -43.63
C GLU A 375 -43.39 17.12 -44.27
N SER A 376 -43.66 18.23 -44.96
CA SER A 376 -42.59 19.09 -45.50
C SER A 376 -41.69 19.65 -44.40
N LEU A 377 -42.26 20.15 -43.29
CA LEU A 377 -41.48 20.63 -42.15
C LEU A 377 -40.67 19.50 -41.52
N LYS A 378 -41.31 18.37 -41.23
CA LYS A 378 -40.67 17.20 -40.60
C LYS A 378 -39.49 16.67 -41.42
N ASN A 379 -39.68 16.50 -42.73
CA ASN A 379 -38.62 16.02 -43.62
C ASN A 379 -37.43 16.99 -43.65
N PHE A 380 -37.71 18.30 -43.67
CA PHE A 380 -36.65 19.31 -43.62
C PHE A 380 -35.92 19.32 -42.28
N THR A 381 -36.63 19.15 -41.16
CA THR A 381 -36.01 19.01 -39.83
C THR A 381 -35.10 17.79 -39.74
N VAL A 382 -35.52 16.64 -40.31
CA VAL A 382 -34.66 15.43 -40.37
C VAL A 382 -33.41 15.68 -41.21
N PHE A 383 -33.56 16.36 -42.35
CA PHE A 383 -32.44 16.73 -43.21
C PHE A 383 -31.45 17.64 -42.47
N HIS A 384 -31.93 18.74 -41.90
CA HIS A 384 -31.13 19.67 -41.12
C HIS A 384 -30.34 18.97 -40.01
N PHE A 385 -30.99 18.15 -39.17
CA PHE A 385 -30.29 17.38 -38.13
C PHE A 385 -29.20 16.47 -38.68
N SER A 386 -29.43 15.85 -39.85
CA SER A 386 -28.42 14.97 -40.44
C SER A 386 -27.17 15.74 -40.88
N GLU A 387 -27.35 16.94 -41.42
CA GLU A 387 -26.26 17.83 -41.83
C GLU A 387 -25.49 18.36 -40.61
N GLU A 388 -26.19 18.76 -39.54
CA GLU A 388 -25.55 19.18 -38.28
C GLU A 388 -24.79 18.04 -37.62
N GLU A 389 -25.35 16.83 -37.59
CA GLU A 389 -24.68 15.65 -37.03
C GLU A 389 -23.42 15.27 -37.81
N GLU A 390 -23.44 15.40 -39.14
CA GLU A 390 -22.26 15.22 -39.97
C GLU A 390 -21.21 16.29 -39.68
N PHE A 391 -21.64 17.56 -39.58
CA PHE A 391 -20.76 18.67 -39.25
C PHE A 391 -20.11 18.50 -37.87
N MET A 392 -20.88 18.16 -36.83
CA MET A 392 -20.37 17.91 -35.48
C MET A 392 -19.33 16.80 -35.43
N ARG A 393 -19.54 15.72 -36.19
CA ARG A 393 -18.54 14.65 -36.31
C ARG A 393 -17.27 15.12 -37.02
N SER A 394 -17.40 15.95 -38.06
CA SER A 394 -16.26 16.47 -38.81
C SER A 394 -15.32 17.33 -37.95
N ILE A 395 -15.86 18.04 -36.95
CA ILE A 395 -15.11 18.87 -36.00
C ILE A 395 -14.76 18.14 -34.68
N ASN A 396 -14.98 16.83 -34.60
CA ASN A 396 -14.80 16.04 -33.38
C ASN A 396 -15.46 16.68 -32.14
N TYR A 397 -16.72 17.09 -32.26
CA TYR A 397 -17.44 17.75 -31.17
C TYR A 397 -17.64 16.79 -29.98
N PRO A 398 -17.12 17.11 -28.77
CA PRO A 398 -17.12 16.18 -27.61
C PRO A 398 -18.53 15.75 -27.17
N ASP A 399 -19.51 16.65 -27.26
CA ASP A 399 -20.87 16.41 -26.79
C ASP A 399 -21.81 15.87 -27.89
N TYR A 400 -21.27 15.39 -29.02
CA TYR A 400 -22.04 14.86 -30.16
C TYR A 400 -23.14 13.86 -29.74
N ALA A 401 -22.80 12.89 -28.89
CA ALA A 401 -23.75 11.85 -28.49
C ALA A 401 -24.93 12.42 -27.68
N ALA A 402 -24.66 13.43 -26.83
CA ALA A 402 -25.69 14.12 -26.07
C ALA A 402 -26.57 14.98 -27.00
N HIS A 403 -25.95 15.68 -27.96
CA HIS A 403 -26.65 16.50 -28.95
C HIS A 403 -27.59 15.65 -29.81
N LYS A 404 -27.09 14.55 -30.39
CA LYS A 404 -27.93 13.61 -31.17
C LYS A 404 -29.15 13.12 -30.39
N LYS A 405 -29.01 12.90 -29.09
CA LYS A 405 -30.13 12.47 -28.24
C LYS A 405 -31.25 13.52 -28.19
N ILE A 406 -30.91 14.81 -28.28
CA ILE A 406 -31.87 15.91 -28.35
C ILE A 406 -32.65 15.84 -29.67
N HIS A 407 -31.99 15.60 -30.81
CA HIS A 407 -32.64 15.39 -32.10
C HIS A 407 -33.63 14.22 -32.06
N GLU A 408 -33.19 13.06 -31.56
CA GLU A 408 -34.04 11.86 -31.44
C GLU A 408 -35.30 12.13 -30.60
N ASN A 409 -35.14 12.83 -29.47
CA ASN A 409 -36.25 13.20 -28.60
C ASN A 409 -37.21 14.17 -29.30
N MET A 410 -36.69 15.09 -30.11
CA MET A 410 -37.53 16.01 -30.88
C MET A 410 -38.33 15.28 -31.96
N LEU A 411 -37.68 14.42 -32.74
CA LEU A 411 -38.37 13.65 -33.80
C LEU A 411 -39.46 12.73 -33.21
N ALA A 412 -39.24 12.20 -32.02
CA ALA A 412 -40.28 11.46 -31.29
C ALA A 412 -41.49 12.34 -30.97
N LYS A 413 -41.28 13.59 -30.54
CA LYS A 413 -42.36 14.56 -30.29
C LYS A 413 -43.07 15.00 -31.57
N PHE A 414 -42.35 15.17 -32.68
CA PHE A 414 -42.96 15.34 -34.00
C PHE A 414 -43.90 14.18 -34.34
N GLY A 415 -43.48 12.93 -34.08
CA GLY A 415 -44.33 11.74 -34.28
C GLY A 415 -45.61 11.74 -33.43
N GLU A 416 -45.55 12.24 -32.19
CA GLU A 416 -46.75 12.39 -31.35
C GLU A 416 -47.76 13.39 -31.94
N TYR A 417 -47.28 14.55 -32.42
CA TYR A 417 -48.13 15.56 -33.03
C TYR A 417 -48.66 15.15 -34.41
N GLU A 418 -47.88 14.40 -35.19
CA GLU A 418 -48.33 13.76 -36.42
C GLU A 418 -49.51 12.82 -36.16
N GLY A 419 -49.42 12.03 -35.09
CA GLY A 419 -50.51 11.16 -34.62
C GLY A 419 -51.78 11.97 -34.28
N GLN A 420 -51.63 13.08 -33.55
CA GLN A 420 -52.74 13.98 -33.19
C GLN A 420 -53.37 14.66 -34.41
N LEU A 421 -52.56 15.03 -35.41
CA LEU A 421 -53.02 15.62 -36.66
C LEU A 421 -53.82 14.59 -37.48
N LYS A 422 -53.34 13.34 -37.53
CA LYS A 422 -54.06 12.20 -38.15
C LYS A 422 -55.38 11.89 -37.44
N SER A 423 -55.40 11.90 -36.10
CA SER A 423 -56.61 11.62 -35.29
C SER A 423 -57.55 12.82 -35.11
N ASN A 424 -57.20 13.99 -35.63
CA ASN A 424 -57.97 15.23 -35.49
C ASN A 424 -58.19 15.67 -34.02
N THR A 425 -57.19 15.43 -33.17
CA THR A 425 -57.20 15.81 -31.74
C THR A 425 -56.14 16.87 -31.44
N LEU A 426 -55.54 17.46 -32.46
CA LEU A 426 -54.44 18.41 -32.33
C LEU A 426 -54.91 19.73 -31.70
N ASP A 427 -54.26 20.12 -30.60
CA ASP A 427 -54.33 21.49 -30.10
C ASP A 427 -53.36 22.35 -30.91
N LYS A 428 -53.89 23.08 -31.90
CA LYS A 428 -53.11 23.90 -32.83
C LYS A 428 -52.26 24.95 -32.13
N LYS A 429 -52.78 25.59 -31.07
CA LYS A 429 -52.06 26.64 -30.33
C LYS A 429 -50.86 26.05 -29.60
N LYS A 430 -51.08 24.92 -28.91
CA LYS A 430 -50.03 24.21 -28.20
C LYS A 430 -48.95 23.68 -29.14
N PHE A 431 -49.36 23.18 -30.31
CA PHE A 431 -48.44 22.66 -31.31
C PHE A 431 -47.56 23.76 -31.93
N VAL A 432 -48.15 24.89 -32.33
CA VAL A 432 -47.37 26.03 -32.87
C VAL A 432 -46.43 26.61 -31.81
N ALA A 433 -46.88 26.75 -30.56
CA ALA A 433 -46.01 27.19 -29.46
C ALA A 433 -44.83 26.22 -29.24
N PHE A 434 -45.09 24.92 -29.28
CA PHE A 434 -44.05 23.90 -29.19
C PHE A 434 -43.00 24.03 -30.30
N LEU A 435 -43.42 24.18 -31.57
CA LEU A 435 -42.49 24.32 -32.69
C LEU A 435 -41.59 25.55 -32.54
N LYS A 436 -42.18 26.69 -32.15
CA LYS A 436 -41.44 27.94 -31.92
C LYS A 436 -40.44 27.80 -30.78
N ASN A 437 -40.91 27.39 -29.60
CA ASN A 437 -40.07 27.34 -28.39
C ASN A 437 -38.96 26.30 -28.53
N TRP A 438 -39.25 25.17 -29.17
CA TRP A 438 -38.25 24.16 -29.45
C TRP A 438 -37.16 24.71 -30.36
N LEU A 439 -37.51 25.33 -31.50
CA LEU A 439 -36.51 25.83 -32.44
C LEU A 439 -35.63 26.89 -31.78
N VAL A 440 -36.23 27.85 -31.05
CA VAL A 440 -35.46 28.87 -30.31
C VAL A 440 -34.52 28.24 -29.27
N SER A 441 -35.03 27.32 -28.45
CA SER A 441 -34.23 26.68 -27.41
C SER A 441 -33.12 25.80 -27.99
N HIS A 442 -33.35 25.20 -29.16
CA HIS A 442 -32.39 24.36 -29.82
C HIS A 442 -31.24 25.18 -30.41
N ILE A 443 -31.57 26.20 -31.22
CA ILE A 443 -30.61 27.12 -31.82
C ILE A 443 -29.75 27.76 -30.72
N LEU A 444 -30.39 28.46 -29.77
CA LEU A 444 -29.67 29.25 -28.79
C LEU A 444 -29.00 28.42 -27.70
N GLY A 445 -29.61 27.30 -27.30
CA GLY A 445 -29.14 26.49 -26.17
C GLY A 445 -28.20 25.35 -26.56
N VAL A 446 -28.36 24.81 -27.77
CA VAL A 446 -27.69 23.58 -28.20
C VAL A 446 -26.75 23.87 -29.39
N ASP A 447 -27.24 24.53 -30.44
CA ASP A 447 -26.49 24.67 -31.70
C ASP A 447 -25.34 25.67 -31.58
N THR A 448 -25.54 26.72 -30.78
CA THR A 448 -24.46 27.66 -30.42
C THR A 448 -23.25 26.98 -29.77
N GLN A 449 -23.41 25.81 -29.17
CA GLN A 449 -22.33 25.13 -28.45
C GLN A 449 -21.34 24.46 -29.41
N TYR A 450 -21.82 23.79 -30.45
CA TYR A 450 -20.92 23.25 -31.47
C TYR A 450 -20.38 24.37 -32.38
N ALA A 451 -21.13 25.47 -32.57
CA ALA A 451 -20.63 26.64 -33.29
C ALA A 451 -19.45 27.31 -32.57
N LYS A 452 -19.51 27.45 -31.24
CA LYS A 452 -18.36 27.91 -30.43
C LYS A 452 -17.16 26.99 -30.55
N HIS A 453 -17.39 25.67 -30.50
CA HIS A 453 -16.32 24.67 -30.66
C HIS A 453 -15.66 24.75 -32.04
N SER A 454 -16.45 24.89 -33.10
CA SER A 454 -15.95 25.08 -34.47
C SER A 454 -15.06 26.33 -34.60
N LYS A 455 -15.49 27.47 -34.03
CA LYS A 455 -14.71 28.72 -34.02
C LYS A 455 -13.37 28.57 -33.29
N LEU A 456 -13.30 27.77 -32.22
CA LEU A 456 -12.06 27.49 -31.47
C LEU A 456 -11.07 26.59 -32.22
N GLN A 457 -11.53 25.75 -33.17
CA GLN A 457 -10.65 24.97 -34.04
C GLN A 457 -10.16 25.75 -35.27
N SER A 458 -10.87 26.82 -35.63
CA SER A 458 -10.60 27.65 -36.81
C SER A 458 -9.68 28.84 -36.52
N ALA A 459 -9.41 29.13 -35.24
CA ALA A 459 -8.51 30.17 -34.74
C ALA A 459 -7.18 29.54 -34.29
#